data_AF-A0A381X5N9-F1
#
_entry.id   AF-A0A381X5N9-F1
#
_cell.length_a   1.000
_cell.length_b   1.000
_cell.length_c   1.000
_cell.angle_alpha   90.00
_cell.angle_beta   90.00
_cell.angle_gamma   90.00
#
_symmetry.space_group_name_H-M   'P 1'
#
loop_
_entity.id
_entity.type
_entity.pdbx_description
1 polymer ?
#
loop_
_entity_poly.entity_id
_entity_poly.type
_entity_poly.pdbx_seq_one_letter_code
_entity_poly.pdbx_strand_id
1 'polypeptide(L)'
;MGFPALTWDGDVEEPYCTGCMVCIRECPTQCMTAEMKDNPLYPEESRRRKIVDTFEINLGRCIICGICVDVCSFDAIEMSHEHELSKYERNANRVDLQSLISMGRSYQQKVGWEPKNPGKNRGTPQVEESPHLATNDAEVTDSRSGEPMEGNE
;
A
#
# COMPACT_ATOMS: atom_id res chain seq x y z
N MET A 1 16.82 3.66 -12.56
CA MET A 1 15.36 3.42 -12.52
C MET A 1 15.01 2.55 -13.71
N GLY A 2 14.60 1.31 -13.46
CA GLY A 2 14.26 0.29 -14.46
C GLY A 2 12.77 -0.02 -14.50
N PHE A 3 12.38 -1.24 -14.87
CA PHE A 3 10.97 -1.62 -14.97
C PHE A 3 10.27 -1.70 -13.60
N PRO A 4 8.95 -1.42 -13.55
CA PRO A 4 8.18 -1.57 -12.31
C PRO A 4 8.16 -3.04 -11.87
N ALA A 5 8.22 -3.26 -10.56
CA ALA A 5 8.18 -4.57 -9.93
C ALA A 5 7.29 -4.55 -8.68
N LEU A 6 6.68 -5.69 -8.35
CA LEU A 6 5.80 -5.80 -7.18
C LEU A 6 6.59 -6.26 -5.96
N THR A 7 6.52 -5.52 -4.87
CA THR A 7 7.24 -5.81 -3.63
C THR A 7 6.57 -6.95 -2.87
N TRP A 8 7.37 -7.70 -2.12
CA TRP A 8 6.93 -8.87 -1.37
C TRP A 8 7.16 -8.69 0.13
N ASP A 9 6.15 -9.04 0.93
CA ASP A 9 6.25 -9.10 2.38
C ASP A 9 6.76 -10.49 2.80
N GLY A 10 8.01 -10.53 3.26
CA GLY A 10 8.66 -11.76 3.71
C GLY A 10 8.17 -12.27 5.06
N ASP A 11 7.56 -11.41 5.89
CA ASP A 11 7.17 -11.79 7.25
C ASP A 11 5.87 -12.61 7.28
N VAL A 12 4.96 -12.35 6.33
CA VAL A 12 3.66 -13.06 6.19
C VAL A 12 3.53 -13.84 4.89
N GLU A 13 4.57 -13.85 4.05
CA GLU A 13 4.58 -14.50 2.75
C GLU A 13 3.43 -14.04 1.82
N GLU A 14 3.25 -12.72 1.68
CA GLU A 14 2.22 -12.11 0.82
C GLU A 14 2.76 -10.94 -0.01
N PRO A 15 2.11 -10.58 -1.14
CA PRO A 15 2.41 -9.32 -1.81
C PRO A 15 1.94 -8.12 -0.97
N TYR A 16 2.67 -7.00 -1.01
CA TYR A 16 2.22 -5.76 -0.36
C TYR A 16 0.96 -5.16 -1.01
N CYS A 17 0.62 -5.58 -2.23
CA CYS A 17 -0.54 -5.08 -2.98
C CYS A 17 -1.87 -5.47 -2.32
N THR A 18 -2.70 -4.46 -2.01
CA THR A 18 -4.04 -4.62 -1.42
C THR A 18 -5.17 -4.59 -2.46
N GLY A 19 -4.83 -4.45 -3.74
CA GLY A 19 -5.80 -4.46 -4.82
C GLY A 19 -6.64 -3.19 -4.99
N CYS A 20 -6.14 -2.02 -4.57
CA CYS A 20 -6.86 -0.74 -4.71
C CYS A 20 -7.03 -0.25 -6.16
N MET A 21 -6.29 -0.83 -7.12
CA MET A 21 -6.32 -0.51 -8.56
C MET A 21 -5.95 0.94 -8.93
N VAL A 22 -5.45 1.76 -8.01
CA VAL A 22 -5.09 3.17 -8.28
C VAL A 22 -3.97 3.25 -9.31
N CYS A 23 -2.92 2.43 -9.19
CA CYS A 23 -1.81 2.42 -10.15
C CYS A 23 -2.27 2.12 -11.59
N ILE A 24 -3.25 1.22 -11.76
CA ILE A 24 -3.82 0.87 -13.07
C ILE A 24 -4.58 2.06 -13.66
N ARG A 25 -5.40 2.72 -12.85
CA ARG A 25 -6.21 3.87 -13.28
C ARG A 25 -5.35 5.08 -13.68
N GLU A 26 -4.31 5.35 -12.92
CA GLU A 26 -3.42 6.49 -13.13
C GLU A 26 -2.33 6.22 -14.18
N CYS A 27 -2.25 5.00 -14.72
CA CYS A 27 -1.28 4.68 -15.76
C CYS A 27 -1.58 5.45 -17.06
N PRO A 28 -0.69 6.36 -17.51
CA PRO A 28 -0.98 7.20 -18.67
C PRO A 28 -1.09 6.40 -19.98
N THR A 29 -0.45 5.24 -20.06
CA THR A 29 -0.48 4.38 -21.25
C THR A 29 -1.44 3.20 -21.14
N GLN A 30 -2.10 3.05 -19.98
CA GLN A 30 -3.03 1.95 -19.67
C GLN A 30 -2.43 0.57 -20.02
N CYS A 31 -1.18 0.35 -19.60
CA CYS A 31 -0.43 -0.87 -19.92
C CYS A 31 -0.57 -1.99 -18.88
N MET A 32 -1.42 -1.82 -17.85
CA MET A 32 -1.55 -2.74 -16.72
C MET A 32 -2.96 -3.32 -16.63
N THR A 33 -3.06 -4.58 -16.22
CA THR A 33 -4.33 -5.27 -15.93
C THR A 33 -4.15 -6.16 -14.72
N ALA A 34 -5.16 -6.27 -13.84
CA ALA A 34 -5.08 -7.12 -12.67
C ALA A 34 -6.46 -7.60 -12.21
N GLU A 35 -6.48 -8.77 -11.59
CA GLU A 35 -7.62 -9.34 -10.88
C GLU A 35 -7.23 -9.57 -9.42
N MET A 36 -8.21 -9.43 -8.51
CA MET A 36 -8.00 -9.55 -7.07
C MET A 36 -8.85 -10.68 -6.53
N LYS A 37 -8.32 -11.38 -5.52
CA LYS A 37 -9.03 -12.38 -4.75
C LYS A 37 -9.00 -12.03 -3.27
N ASP A 38 -9.88 -12.65 -2.50
CA ASP A 38 -9.84 -12.55 -1.05
C ASP A 38 -8.57 -13.23 -0.51
N ASN A 39 -8.04 -12.70 0.58
CA ASN A 39 -6.81 -13.20 1.19
C ASN A 39 -7.04 -14.62 1.74
N PRO A 40 -6.32 -15.65 1.22
CA PRO A 40 -6.51 -17.02 1.65
C PRO A 40 -5.87 -17.34 3.01
N LEU A 41 -4.85 -16.59 3.44
CA LEU A 41 -4.12 -16.84 4.68
C LEU A 41 -4.74 -16.11 5.87
N TYR A 42 -5.13 -14.83 5.67
CA TYR A 42 -5.62 -13.96 6.74
C TYR A 42 -6.85 -13.13 6.31
N PRO A 43 -8.00 -13.77 6.02
CA PRO A 43 -9.17 -13.09 5.46
C PRO A 43 -9.77 -11.99 6.38
N GLU A 44 -9.78 -12.20 7.70
CA GLU A 44 -10.43 -11.30 8.66
C GLU A 44 -9.44 -10.45 9.49
N GLU A 45 -8.20 -10.91 9.61
CA GLU A 45 -7.23 -10.37 10.57
C GLU A 45 -6.19 -9.45 9.90
N SER A 46 -6.01 -9.57 8.58
CA SER A 46 -5.06 -8.75 7.83
C SER A 46 -5.70 -7.44 7.38
N ARG A 47 -4.90 -6.36 7.42
CA ARG A 47 -5.23 -5.10 6.73
C ARG A 47 -5.30 -5.29 5.20
N ARG A 48 -4.77 -6.40 4.68
CA ARG A 48 -4.83 -6.81 3.27
C ARG A 48 -5.89 -7.90 3.06
N ARG A 49 -7.16 -7.52 3.23
CA ARG A 49 -8.30 -8.44 3.02
C ARG A 49 -8.37 -8.99 1.59
N LYS A 50 -7.87 -8.24 0.62
CA LYS A 50 -7.73 -8.67 -0.78
C LYS A 50 -6.28 -8.68 -1.19
N ILE A 51 -5.91 -9.69 -1.96
CA ILE A 51 -4.60 -9.84 -2.57
C ILE A 51 -4.73 -9.95 -4.08
N VAL A 52 -3.64 -9.66 -4.77
CA VAL A 52 -3.56 -9.79 -6.22
C VAL A 52 -3.59 -11.27 -6.63
N ASP A 53 -4.48 -11.61 -7.56
CA ASP A 53 -4.58 -12.95 -8.15
C ASP A 53 -3.82 -13.00 -9.48
N THR A 54 -4.08 -12.01 -10.34
CA THR A 54 -3.35 -11.80 -11.58
C THR A 54 -2.91 -10.35 -11.68
N PHE A 55 -1.73 -10.12 -12.24
CA PHE A 55 -1.24 -8.78 -12.57
C PHE A 55 -0.37 -8.91 -13.81
N GLU A 56 -0.67 -8.13 -14.83
CA GLU A 56 0.14 -8.06 -16.04
C GLU A 56 0.54 -6.61 -16.31
N ILE A 57 1.80 -6.42 -16.71
CA ILE A 57 2.29 -5.15 -17.26
C ILE A 57 2.84 -5.40 -18.65
N ASN A 58 2.33 -4.68 -19.65
CA ASN A 58 2.95 -4.60 -20.96
C ASN A 58 4.12 -3.59 -20.90
N LEU A 59 5.33 -4.11 -20.68
CA LEU A 59 6.56 -3.33 -20.62
C LEU A 59 6.89 -2.65 -21.95
N GLY A 60 6.44 -3.21 -23.09
CA GLY A 60 6.55 -2.57 -24.40
C GLY A 60 5.70 -1.30 -24.56
N ARG A 61 4.68 -1.11 -23.72
CA ARG A 61 3.85 0.12 -23.65
C ARG A 61 4.15 0.98 -22.42
N CYS A 62 4.93 0.49 -21.47
CA CYS A 62 5.31 1.23 -20.29
C CYS A 62 6.32 2.32 -20.67
N ILE A 63 6.06 3.58 -20.27
CA ILE A 63 6.97 4.70 -20.49
C ILE A 63 7.89 4.98 -19.29
N ILE A 64 7.89 4.09 -18.29
CA ILE A 64 8.79 4.15 -17.13
C ILE A 64 8.67 5.51 -16.40
N CYS A 65 7.45 6.01 -16.26
CA CYS A 65 7.19 7.34 -15.68
C CYS A 65 7.24 7.39 -14.15
N GLY A 66 7.17 6.23 -13.47
CA GLY A 66 7.16 6.18 -12.00
C GLY A 66 5.83 6.48 -11.32
N ILE A 67 4.83 7.02 -12.04
CA ILE A 67 3.51 7.41 -11.46
C ILE A 67 2.88 6.27 -10.64
N CYS A 68 2.98 5.03 -11.12
CA CYS A 68 2.42 3.87 -10.41
C CYS A 68 3.00 3.68 -9.00
N VAL A 69 4.26 4.07 -8.77
CA VAL A 69 4.94 4.04 -7.46
C VAL A 69 4.46 5.20 -6.61
N ASP A 70 4.41 6.41 -7.17
CA ASP A 70 4.02 7.62 -6.43
C ASP A 70 2.59 7.55 -5.89
N VAL A 71 1.67 6.92 -6.65
CA VAL A 71 0.26 6.77 -6.25
C VAL A 71 0.03 5.58 -5.33
N CYS A 72 1.03 4.70 -5.13
CA CYS A 72 0.86 3.50 -4.32
C CYS A 72 0.98 3.83 -2.83
N SER A 73 -0.16 3.91 -2.13
CA SER A 73 -0.18 4.18 -0.68
C SER A 73 0.36 3.03 0.19
N PHE A 74 0.63 1.87 -0.41
CA PHE A 74 1.07 0.64 0.29
C PHE A 74 2.49 0.21 -0.06
N ASP A 75 3.23 1.04 -0.82
CA ASP A 75 4.57 0.72 -1.34
C ASP A 75 4.65 -0.68 -2.02
N ALA A 76 3.56 -1.08 -2.67
CA ALA A 76 3.39 -2.40 -3.28
C ALA A 76 4.05 -2.55 -4.65
N ILE A 77 4.38 -1.42 -5.28
CA ILE A 77 5.03 -1.35 -6.57
C ILE A 77 6.18 -0.37 -6.47
N GLU A 78 7.34 -0.77 -6.96
CA GLU A 78 8.56 0.02 -6.94
C GLU A 78 9.27 -0.05 -8.30
N MET A 79 10.10 0.95 -8.58
CA MET A 79 10.91 0.95 -9.79
C MET A 79 12.19 0.12 -9.55
N SER A 80 12.23 -1.08 -10.12
CA SER A 80 13.38 -1.97 -9.99
C SER A 80 14.62 -1.46 -10.76
N HIS A 81 15.69 -2.25 -10.79
CA HIS A 81 16.87 -2.01 -11.62
C HIS A 81 16.92 -2.95 -12.84
N GLU A 82 15.81 -3.57 -13.21
CA GLU A 82 15.75 -4.47 -14.36
C GLU A 82 15.55 -3.67 -15.65
N HIS A 83 16.39 -3.96 -16.65
CA HIS A 83 16.43 -3.24 -17.93
C HIS A 83 16.47 -4.16 -19.16
N GLU A 84 16.98 -5.38 -19.01
CA GLU A 84 17.37 -6.26 -20.12
C GLU A 84 16.28 -7.28 -20.50
N LEU A 85 15.03 -6.83 -20.61
CA LEU A 85 13.86 -7.68 -20.88
C LEU A 85 13.39 -7.63 -22.35
N SER A 86 14.28 -7.38 -23.31
CA SER A 86 13.93 -7.29 -24.73
C SER A 86 13.37 -8.61 -25.28
N LYS A 87 12.38 -8.51 -26.17
CA LYS A 87 11.77 -9.65 -26.90
C LYS A 87 11.74 -9.35 -28.40
N TYR A 88 11.76 -10.39 -29.23
CA TYR A 88 11.75 -10.26 -30.69
C TYR A 88 10.37 -9.94 -31.26
N GLU A 89 9.30 -10.39 -30.59
CA GLU A 89 7.93 -10.16 -31.04
C GLU A 89 7.36 -8.86 -30.46
N ARG A 90 6.59 -8.14 -31.28
CA ARG A 90 6.04 -6.80 -30.96
C ARG A 90 5.30 -6.72 -29.63
N ASN A 91 4.52 -7.75 -29.29
CA ASN A 91 3.64 -7.77 -28.10
C ASN A 91 4.09 -8.75 -27.02
N ALA A 92 5.30 -9.33 -27.13
CA ALA A 92 5.77 -10.35 -26.20
C ALA A 92 6.37 -9.78 -24.91
N ASN A 93 6.65 -8.48 -24.83
CA ASN A 93 7.20 -7.88 -23.62
C ASN A 93 6.09 -7.57 -22.59
N ARG A 94 5.44 -8.64 -22.12
CA ARG A 94 4.41 -8.65 -21.08
C ARG A 94 4.93 -9.48 -19.93
N VAL A 95 4.90 -8.92 -18.73
CA VAL A 95 5.30 -9.61 -17.51
C VAL A 95 4.08 -9.90 -16.67
N ASP A 96 4.01 -11.13 -16.18
CA ASP A 96 2.96 -11.63 -15.31
C ASP A 96 3.28 -11.36 -13.82
N LEU A 97 2.34 -11.74 -12.96
CA LEU A 97 2.44 -11.53 -11.52
C LEU A 97 3.70 -12.17 -10.94
N GLN A 98 4.04 -13.39 -11.38
CA GLN A 98 5.19 -14.12 -10.88
C GLN A 98 6.50 -13.43 -11.26
N SER A 99 6.62 -12.96 -12.50
CA SER A 99 7.78 -12.19 -12.95
C SER A 99 7.91 -10.88 -12.17
N LEU A 100 6.80 -10.17 -11.95
CA LEU A 100 6.77 -8.92 -11.19
C LEU A 100 7.21 -9.10 -9.74
N ILE A 101 6.74 -10.16 -9.07
CA ILE A 101 7.14 -10.50 -7.69
C ILE A 101 8.60 -10.93 -7.65
N SER A 102 9.04 -11.74 -8.62
CA SER A 102 10.45 -12.18 -8.71
C SER A 102 11.41 -11.00 -8.84
N MET A 103 11.10 -10.06 -9.74
CA MET A 103 11.86 -8.81 -9.88
C MET A 103 11.83 -7.98 -8.59
N GLY A 104 10.68 -7.90 -7.92
CA GLY A 104 10.54 -7.15 -6.67
C GLY A 104 11.36 -7.75 -5.53
N ARG A 105 11.29 -9.08 -5.35
CA ARG A 105 12.13 -9.80 -4.37
C ARG A 105 13.61 -9.59 -4.63
N SER A 106 14.04 -9.71 -5.89
CA SER A 106 15.43 -9.47 -6.28
C SER A 106 15.86 -8.03 -5.98
N TYR A 107 15.00 -7.06 -6.31
CA TYR A 107 15.24 -5.65 -6.00
C TYR A 107 15.36 -5.42 -4.49
N GLN A 108 14.40 -5.93 -3.70
CA GLN A 108 14.38 -5.78 -2.24
C GLN A 108 15.67 -6.31 -1.59
N GLN A 109 16.13 -7.48 -2.01
CA GLN A 109 17.38 -8.07 -1.54
C GLN A 109 18.62 -7.25 -1.92
N LYS A 110 18.68 -6.78 -3.18
CA LYS A 110 19.83 -6.03 -3.71
C LYS A 110 20.03 -4.68 -3.00
N VAL A 111 18.94 -4.00 -2.64
CA VAL A 111 19.01 -2.63 -2.10
C VAL A 111 18.75 -2.55 -0.60
N GLY A 112 18.46 -3.67 0.08
CA GLY A 112 18.03 -3.66 1.47
C GLY A 112 16.75 -2.84 1.65
N TRP A 113 15.76 -3.07 0.78
CA TRP A 113 14.54 -2.28 0.76
C TRP A 113 13.69 -2.52 2.01
N GLU A 114 13.13 -1.43 2.55
CA GLU A 114 12.14 -1.45 3.62
C GLU A 114 10.94 -0.58 3.21
N PRO A 115 9.72 -0.94 3.65
CA PRO A 115 8.53 -0.15 3.35
C PRO A 115 8.64 1.26 3.95
N LYS A 116 8.25 2.29 3.20
CA LYS A 116 8.32 3.68 3.67
C LYS A 116 7.41 3.92 4.88
N ASN A 117 6.28 3.20 4.93
CA ASN A 117 5.33 3.26 6.04
C ASN A 117 5.09 1.86 6.63
N PRO A 118 5.99 1.33 7.49
CA PRO A 118 5.87 -0.02 8.02
C PRO A 118 4.55 -0.27 8.74
N GLY A 119 4.02 0.71 9.48
CA GLY A 119 2.75 0.55 10.19
C GLY A 119 1.54 0.33 9.26
N LYS A 120 1.51 0.98 8.09
CA LYS A 120 0.44 0.80 7.09
C LYS A 120 0.65 -0.44 6.24
N ASN A 121 1.91 -0.77 6.00
CA ASN A 121 2.30 -1.82 5.08
C ASN A 121 2.54 -3.15 5.78
N ARG A 122 2.52 -3.27 7.11
CA ARG A 122 2.74 -4.54 7.80
C ARG A 122 1.57 -5.50 7.55
N GLY A 123 1.89 -6.72 7.11
CA GLY A 123 0.92 -7.80 6.91
C GLY A 123 0.47 -8.49 8.18
N THR A 124 1.26 -8.40 9.24
CA THR A 124 0.92 -8.97 10.54
C THR A 124 -0.37 -8.34 11.07
N PRO A 125 -1.37 -9.15 11.47
CA PRO A 125 -2.54 -8.66 12.17
C PRO A 125 -2.13 -7.82 13.37
N GLN A 126 -2.43 -6.52 13.33
CA GLN A 126 -2.28 -5.69 14.52
C GLN A 126 -3.54 -5.86 15.35
N VAL A 127 -3.41 -6.45 16.53
CA VAL A 127 -4.39 -6.25 17.59
C VAL A 127 -4.39 -4.74 17.86
N GLU A 128 -5.47 -4.06 17.51
CA GLU A 128 -5.56 -2.61 17.68
C GLU A 128 -5.54 -2.30 19.18
N GLU A 129 -4.40 -1.87 19.71
CA GLU A 129 -4.40 -1.09 20.96
C GLU A 129 -5.05 0.26 20.63
N SER A 130 -6.36 0.34 20.89
CA SER A 130 -7.11 1.59 20.79
C SER A 130 -6.48 2.62 21.73
N PRO A 131 -6.14 3.83 21.27
CA PRO A 131 -5.76 4.92 22.16
C PRO A 131 -7.03 5.43 22.83
N HIS A 132 -7.49 4.73 23.87
CA HIS A 132 -8.57 5.22 24.73
C HIS A 132 -8.03 6.32 25.63
N LEU A 133 -8.30 7.54 25.17
CA LEU A 133 -8.63 8.73 25.96
C LEU A 133 -7.54 9.25 26.92
N ALA A 134 -6.68 10.13 26.40
CA ALA A 134 -6.09 11.17 27.24
C ALA A 134 -7.22 12.14 27.64
N THR A 135 -7.82 11.91 28.80
CA THR A 135 -8.65 12.92 29.46
C THR A 135 -7.74 14.07 29.86
N ASN A 136 -7.85 15.19 29.14
CA ASN A 136 -7.33 16.46 29.62
C ASN A 136 -8.22 16.90 30.79
N ASP A 137 -7.77 16.69 32.02
CA ASP A 137 -8.32 17.36 33.19
C ASP A 137 -7.94 18.84 33.11
N ALA A 138 -8.69 19.60 32.33
CA ALA A 138 -8.76 21.04 32.48
C ALA A 138 -9.53 21.31 33.78
N GLU A 139 -8.82 21.78 34.81
CA GLU A 139 -9.39 22.28 36.04
C GLU A 139 -10.51 23.29 35.73
N VAL A 140 -11.75 22.87 35.95
CA VAL A 140 -12.91 23.75 36.03
C VAL A 140 -12.77 24.55 37.31
N THR A 141 -12.24 25.77 37.21
CA THR A 141 -12.36 26.76 38.29
C THR A 141 -13.74 27.39 38.21
N ASP A 142 -14.60 26.93 39.10
CA ASP A 142 -15.94 27.47 39.36
C ASP A 142 -15.84 28.94 39.78
N SER A 143 -16.34 29.83 38.92
CA SER A 143 -16.44 31.27 39.17
C SER A 143 -17.90 31.68 39.30
N ARG A 144 -18.53 31.27 40.40
CA ARG A 144 -19.81 31.85 40.87
C ARG A 144 -19.80 32.11 42.37
N SER A 145 -19.35 33.31 42.74
CA SER A 145 -19.89 34.01 43.92
C SER A 145 -20.50 35.34 43.45
N GLY A 146 -21.82 35.36 43.39
CA GLY A 146 -22.66 36.51 43.08
C GLY A 146 -24.06 36.14 43.54
N GLU A 147 -24.40 36.61 44.73
CA GLU A 147 -25.57 36.23 45.53
C GLU A 147 -26.92 36.54 44.84
N PRO A 148 -28.00 35.82 45.19
CA PRO A 148 -29.31 35.97 44.55
C PRO A 148 -30.06 37.22 45.03
N MET A 149 -30.74 37.87 44.08
CA MET A 149 -31.68 38.97 44.30
C MET A 149 -32.92 38.48 45.04
N GLU A 150 -33.13 38.93 46.28
CA GLU A 150 -34.43 38.85 46.95
C GLU A 150 -35.34 39.97 46.43
N GLY A 151 -36.43 39.59 45.78
CA GLY A 151 -37.58 40.44 45.51
C GLY A 151 -38.73 39.99 46.40
N ASN A 152 -39.17 40.86 47.32
CA ASN A 152 -40.48 40.76 47.94
C ASN A 152 -41.05 42.18 48.12
N GLU A 153 -42.19 42.41 47.43
CA GLU A 153 -43.21 43.47 47.56
C GLU A 153 -42.84 44.95 47.35
#